data_AF-A0A3D5TJ02-F1
#
_entry.id   AF-A0A3D5TJ02-F1
#
_cell.length_a   1.000
_cell.length_b   1.000
_cell.length_c   1.000
_cell.angle_alpha   90.00
_cell.angle_beta   90.00
_cell.angle_gamma   90.00
#
_symmetry.space_group_name_H-M   'P 1'
#
loop_
_entity.id
_entity.type
_entity.pdbx_description
1 polymer ?
#
loop_
_entity_poly.entity_id
_entity_poly.type
_entity_poly.pdbx_seq_one_letter_code
_entity_poly.pdbx_strand_id
1 'polypeptide(L)'
;MKLSKDYILGIAESKAIFTFSGNGTKKIPAFYFVMEAKDKEMVKEVKLYLGLKNKIYVHDPYKKDGAKRKSSAKIAVRDFNQIKNIIIPFFYNQLKGSKGKEFISWLNKIGKDPAVPKLYKLFYRLHRTGYWKK
;
A
#
# COMPACT_ATOMS: atom_id res chain seq x y z
N MET A 1 -13.62 4.59 -18.18
CA MET A 1 -13.02 5.92 -17.90
C MET A 1 -11.58 5.67 -17.46
N LYS A 2 -10.58 6.29 -18.08
CA LYS A 2 -9.17 6.07 -17.69
C LYS A 2 -8.84 7.03 -16.54
N LEU A 3 -8.59 6.52 -15.34
CA LEU A 3 -8.18 7.36 -14.21
C LEU A 3 -6.86 8.06 -14.53
N SER A 4 -6.74 9.34 -14.15
CA SER A 4 -5.48 10.07 -14.27
C SER A 4 -4.54 9.70 -13.12
N LYS A 5 -3.24 9.92 -13.34
CA LYS A 5 -2.20 9.73 -12.31
C LYS A 5 -2.51 10.56 -11.07
N ASP A 6 -2.81 11.84 -11.28
CA ASP A 6 -3.03 12.82 -10.20
C ASP A 6 -4.26 12.48 -9.37
N TYR A 7 -5.31 11.97 -10.01
CA TYR A 7 -6.50 11.51 -9.30
C TYR A 7 -6.19 10.32 -8.37
N ILE A 8 -5.41 9.35 -8.86
CA ILE A 8 -5.01 8.18 -8.05
C ILE A 8 -4.09 8.59 -6.90
N LEU A 9 -3.14 9.49 -7.15
CA LEU A 9 -2.29 10.05 -6.09
C LEU A 9 -3.14 10.77 -5.04
N GLY A 10 -4.08 11.62 -5.46
CA GLY A 10 -4.98 12.34 -4.56
C GLY A 10 -5.81 11.41 -3.67
N ILE A 11 -6.41 10.35 -4.23
CA ILE A 11 -7.15 9.37 -3.41
C ILE A 11 -6.20 8.58 -2.50
N ALA A 12 -5.04 8.18 -3.02
CA ALA A 12 -4.05 7.44 -2.26
C ALA A 12 -3.58 8.19 -1.02
N GLU A 13 -3.50 9.53 -1.04
CA GLU A 13 -3.17 10.30 0.17
C GLU A 13 -4.10 9.98 1.35
N SER A 14 -5.36 9.66 1.08
CA SER A 14 -6.35 9.31 2.12
C SER A 14 -6.53 7.80 2.32
N LYS A 15 -6.42 6.99 1.26
CA LYS A 15 -6.80 5.56 1.28
C LYS A 15 -5.65 4.57 1.22
N ALA A 16 -4.44 5.02 0.83
CA ALA A 16 -3.26 4.18 0.83
C ALA A 16 -2.74 3.96 2.26
N ILE A 17 -2.35 2.71 2.52
CA ILE A 17 -1.80 2.29 3.80
C ILE A 17 -0.48 1.58 3.52
N PHE A 18 0.61 2.15 4.03
CA PHE A 18 1.95 1.56 3.99
C PHE A 18 2.24 0.92 5.33
N THR A 19 2.30 -0.41 5.37
CA THR A 19 2.29 -1.14 6.64
C THR A 19 3.13 -2.42 6.58
N PHE A 20 3.14 -3.17 7.67
CA PHE A 20 3.69 -4.51 7.74
C PHE A 20 2.56 -5.50 7.95
N SER A 21 2.63 -6.62 7.24
CA SER A 21 1.77 -7.78 7.42
C SER A 21 2.57 -8.89 8.10
N GLY A 22 1.88 -9.75 8.86
CA GLY A 22 2.50 -10.88 9.55
C GLY A 22 1.86 -11.17 10.89
N ASN A 23 2.38 -12.18 11.57
CA ASN A 23 1.91 -12.72 12.85
C ASN A 23 2.80 -12.30 14.04
N GLY A 24 3.40 -11.11 13.97
CA GLY A 24 4.22 -10.54 15.06
C GLY A 24 5.70 -10.95 15.03
N THR A 25 6.02 -12.18 14.65
CA THR A 25 7.43 -12.66 14.58
C THR A 25 8.15 -12.22 13.31
N LYS A 26 7.42 -12.09 12.20
CA LYS A 26 7.95 -11.61 10.92
C LYS A 26 7.10 -10.46 10.41
N LYS A 27 7.75 -9.37 10.01
CA LYS A 27 7.12 -8.20 9.39
C LYS A 27 7.43 -8.18 7.90
N ILE A 28 6.42 -8.48 7.10
CA ILE A 28 6.48 -8.43 5.64
C ILE A 28 5.92 -7.09 5.19
N PRO A 29 6.69 -6.23 4.50
CA PRO A 29 6.18 -4.97 3.98
C PRO A 29 4.93 -5.20 3.13
N ALA A 30 3.93 -4.35 3.32
CA ALA A 30 2.66 -4.47 2.64
C ALA A 30 2.12 -3.09 2.26
N PHE A 31 1.47 -3.03 1.11
CA PHE A 31 0.67 -1.90 0.67
C PHE A 31 -0.78 -2.33 0.58
N TYR A 32 -1.65 -1.59 1.26
CA TYR A 32 -3.09 -1.76 1.15
C TYR A 32 -3.73 -0.51 0.55
N PHE A 33 -4.76 -0.74 -0.25
CA PHE A 33 -5.68 0.29 -0.71
C PHE A 33 -7.08 -0.15 -0.30
N VAL A 34 -7.76 0.64 0.52
CA VAL A 34 -9.01 0.25 1.18
C VAL A 34 -10.07 1.33 0.98
N MET A 35 -11.25 0.94 0.54
CA MET A 35 -12.43 1.80 0.44
C MET A 35 -13.68 1.10 1.00
N GLU A 36 -14.79 1.82 1.14
CA GLU A 36 -16.09 1.19 1.44
C GLU A 36 -16.47 0.24 0.29
N ALA A 37 -17.19 -0.85 0.57
CA ALA A 37 -17.49 -1.86 -0.45
C ALA A 37 -18.33 -1.32 -1.63
N LYS A 38 -19.14 -0.29 -1.41
CA LYS A 38 -19.88 0.41 -2.47
C LYS A 38 -18.96 1.03 -3.53
N ASP A 39 -17.72 1.35 -3.15
CA ASP A 39 -16.70 1.95 -4.02
C ASP A 39 -15.75 0.90 -4.61
N LYS A 40 -16.17 -0.37 -4.66
CA LYS A 40 -15.36 -1.49 -5.19
C LYS A 40 -14.86 -1.25 -6.62
N GLU A 41 -15.66 -0.61 -7.48
CA GLU A 41 -15.21 -0.30 -8.84
C GLU A 41 -14.04 0.69 -8.84
N MET A 42 -14.00 1.66 -7.91
CA MET A 42 -12.83 2.54 -7.76
C MET A 42 -11.57 1.76 -7.37
N VAL A 43 -11.72 0.80 -6.45
CA VAL A 43 -10.62 -0.10 -6.06
C VAL A 43 -10.13 -0.89 -7.29
N LYS A 44 -11.05 -1.38 -8.12
CA LYS A 44 -10.72 -2.11 -9.37
C LYS A 44 -10.03 -1.22 -10.39
N GLU A 45 -10.46 0.02 -10.58
CA GLU A 45 -9.80 0.97 -11.48
C GLU A 45 -8.38 1.31 -11.00
N VAL A 46 -8.17 1.52 -9.70
CA VAL A 46 -6.82 1.72 -9.12
C VAL A 46 -5.94 0.48 -9.34
N LYS A 47 -6.49 -0.73 -9.15
CA LYS A 47 -5.78 -1.99 -9.43
C LYS A 47 -5.32 -2.04 -10.89
N LEU A 48 -6.23 -1.76 -11.83
CA LEU A 48 -5.98 -1.81 -13.26
C LEU A 48 -4.93 -0.77 -13.66
N TYR A 49 -5.06 0.46 -13.18
CA TYR A 49 -4.13 1.53 -13.46
C TYR A 49 -2.71 1.22 -12.97
N LEU A 50 -2.58 0.70 -11.75
CA LEU A 50 -1.28 0.31 -11.20
C LEU A 50 -0.74 -1.00 -11.81
N GLY A 51 -1.51 -1.72 -12.63
CA GLY A 51 -1.10 -3.01 -13.19
C GLY A 51 -0.96 -4.14 -12.14
N LEU A 52 -1.71 -4.05 -11.04
CA LEU A 52 -1.63 -5.01 -9.94
C LEU A 52 -2.37 -6.31 -10.29
N LYS A 53 -1.77 -7.46 -9.95
CA LYS A 53 -2.37 -8.78 -10.21
C LYS A 53 -3.22 -9.30 -9.05
N ASN A 54 -3.24 -8.58 -7.93
CA ASN A 54 -3.86 -9.01 -6.68
C ASN A 54 -5.38 -9.18 -6.79
N LYS A 55 -5.94 -10.12 -6.01
CA LYS A 55 -7.38 -10.22 -5.81
C LYS A 55 -7.89 -9.00 -5.03
N ILE A 56 -9.10 -8.57 -5.35
CA ILE A 56 -9.84 -7.59 -4.56
C ILE A 56 -10.66 -8.37 -3.55
N TYR A 57 -10.45 -8.11 -2.27
CA TYR A 57 -11.20 -8.75 -1.20
C TYR A 57 -12.29 -7.81 -0.73
N VAL A 58 -13.51 -8.34 -0.61
CA VAL A 58 -14.60 -7.65 0.08
C VAL A 58 -14.73 -8.29 1.45
N HIS A 59 -14.70 -7.47 2.49
CA HIS A 59 -14.85 -7.91 3.87
C HIS A 59 -16.05 -7.26 4.50
N ASP A 60 -16.97 -8.10 4.96
CA ASP A 60 -18.04 -7.68 5.84
C ASP A 60 -17.54 -7.54 7.29
N PRO A 61 -18.21 -6.71 8.11
CA PRO A 61 -17.91 -6.59 9.52
C PRO A 61 -17.97 -7.95 10.23
N TYR A 62 -16.89 -8.31 10.92
CA TYR A 62 -16.74 -9.64 11.53
C TYR A 62 -17.63 -9.87 12.76
N LYS A 63 -18.08 -8.80 13.47
CA LYS A 63 -18.86 -8.94 14.72
C LYS A 63 -20.08 -8.01 14.76
N LYS A 64 -21.18 -8.53 15.32
CA LYS A 64 -22.32 -7.77 15.82
C LYS A 64 -22.01 -7.31 17.25
N ASP A 65 -21.07 -6.38 17.40
CA ASP A 65 -20.73 -5.76 18.70
C ASP A 65 -21.45 -4.42 18.92
N GLY A 66 -22.58 -4.21 18.23
CA GLY A 66 -23.34 -2.96 18.25
C GLY A 66 -22.75 -1.84 17.40
N ALA A 67 -21.50 -1.96 16.92
CA ALA A 67 -20.90 -0.95 16.06
C ALA A 67 -21.37 -1.10 14.60
N LYS A 68 -21.95 -0.05 14.03
CA LYS A 68 -22.33 0.04 12.61
C LYS A 68 -21.09 0.21 11.72
N ARG A 69 -20.32 -0.86 11.56
CA ARG A 69 -19.21 -0.89 10.61
C ARG A 69 -19.74 -1.19 9.22
N LYS A 70 -19.24 -0.49 8.21
CA LYS A 70 -19.55 -0.78 6.81
C LYS A 70 -18.60 -1.84 6.26
N SER A 71 -19.06 -2.59 5.27
CA SER A 71 -18.20 -3.49 4.50
C SER A 71 -17.14 -2.70 3.73
N SER A 72 -16.00 -3.35 3.49
CA SER A 72 -14.84 -2.72 2.83
C SER A 72 -14.39 -3.54 1.62
N ALA A 73 -13.95 -2.85 0.58
CA ALA A 73 -13.23 -3.44 -0.54
C ALA A 73 -11.75 -3.08 -0.42
N LYS A 74 -10.86 -4.08 -0.51
CA LYS A 74 -9.42 -3.87 -0.35
C LYS A 74 -8.58 -4.60 -1.38
N ILE A 75 -7.47 -3.98 -1.76
CA ILE A 75 -6.33 -4.63 -2.41
C ILE A 75 -5.24 -4.79 -1.37
N ALA A 76 -4.67 -6.00 -1.29
CA ALA A 76 -3.52 -6.27 -0.45
C ALA A 76 -2.32 -6.71 -1.27
N VAL A 77 -1.28 -5.86 -1.35
CA VAL A 77 -0.03 -6.14 -2.06
C VAL A 77 1.06 -6.46 -1.05
N ARG A 78 1.55 -7.70 -1.09
CA ARG A 78 2.65 -8.22 -0.24
C ARG A 78 3.76 -8.86 -1.06
N ASP A 79 3.55 -9.00 -2.36
CA ASP A 79 4.52 -9.58 -3.28
C ASP A 79 5.73 -8.64 -3.41
N PHE A 80 6.93 -9.22 -3.29
CA PHE A 80 8.18 -8.48 -3.31
C PHE A 80 8.35 -7.68 -4.61
N ASN A 81 8.07 -8.30 -5.75
CA ASN A 81 8.29 -7.70 -7.07
C ASN A 81 7.30 -6.57 -7.33
N GLN A 82 6.02 -6.75 -6.99
CA GLN A 82 5.02 -5.68 -7.12
C GLN A 82 5.33 -4.50 -6.20
N ILE A 83 5.79 -4.74 -4.97
CA ILE A 83 6.20 -3.63 -4.09
C ILE A 83 7.40 -2.88 -4.69
N LYS A 84 8.44 -3.60 -5.11
CA LYS A 84 9.69 -3.03 -5.65
C LYS A 84 9.50 -2.28 -6.96
N ASN A 85 8.72 -2.84 -7.88
CA ASN A 85 8.68 -2.40 -9.27
C ASN A 85 7.42 -1.60 -9.63
N ILE A 86 6.39 -1.65 -8.79
CA ILE A 86 5.13 -0.92 -9.02
C ILE A 86 4.88 0.09 -7.89
N ILE A 87 4.67 -0.39 -6.67
CA ILE A 87 4.20 0.46 -5.56
C ILE A 87 5.22 1.53 -5.19
N ILE A 88 6.46 1.13 -4.87
CA ILE A 88 7.48 2.08 -4.43
C ILE A 88 7.74 3.13 -5.52
N PRO A 89 8.07 2.77 -6.78
CA PRO A 89 8.31 3.75 -7.84
C PRO A 89 7.13 4.69 -8.07
N PHE A 90 5.89 4.18 -8.01
CA PHE A 90 4.70 4.99 -8.28
C PHE A 90 4.49 6.11 -7.25
N PHE A 91 4.76 5.83 -5.97
CA PHE A 91 4.55 6.78 -4.88
C PHE A 91 5.78 7.58 -4.49
N TYR A 92 6.97 7.21 -4.99
CA TYR A 92 8.24 7.83 -4.60
C TYR A 92 8.30 9.30 -4.98
N ASN A 93 8.39 10.19 -3.98
CA ASN A 93 8.34 11.65 -4.13
C ASN A 93 7.07 12.20 -4.81
N GLN A 94 6.02 11.39 -4.98
CA GLN A 94 4.77 11.82 -5.61
C GLN A 94 3.68 12.19 -4.59
N LEU A 95 3.75 11.61 -3.39
CA LEU A 95 2.81 11.89 -2.30
C LEU A 95 3.19 13.17 -1.56
N LYS A 96 2.22 14.05 -1.34
CA LYS A 96 2.38 15.28 -0.56
C LYS A 96 1.97 15.04 0.90
N GLY A 97 2.21 16.04 1.75
CA GLY A 97 1.71 16.07 3.13
C GLY A 97 2.21 14.94 4.05
N SER A 98 1.32 14.51 4.95
CA SER A 98 1.61 13.51 5.98
C SER A 98 1.80 12.11 5.41
N LYS A 99 1.08 11.76 4.32
CA LYS A 99 1.18 10.44 3.70
C LYS A 99 2.55 10.21 3.05
N GLY A 100 3.14 11.24 2.43
CA GLY A 100 4.52 11.17 1.95
C GLY A 100 5.51 10.89 3.07
N LYS A 101 5.36 11.55 4.23
CA LYS A 101 6.20 11.27 5.42
C LYS A 101 6.00 9.84 5.95
N GLU A 102 4.76 9.35 5.98
CA GLU A 102 4.42 7.96 6.35
C GLU A 102 5.12 6.96 5.42
N PHE A 103 5.07 7.19 4.10
CA PHE A 103 5.71 6.35 3.09
C PHE A 103 7.24 6.27 3.29
N ILE A 104 7.90 7.41 3.46
CA ILE A 104 9.35 7.45 3.71
C ILE A 104 9.70 6.81 5.06
N SER A 105 8.90 7.07 6.09
CA SER A 105 9.06 6.43 7.40
C SER A 105 8.93 4.90 7.30
N TRP A 106 7.97 4.41 6.52
CA TRP A 106 7.80 3.00 6.24
C TRP A 106 9.04 2.40 5.56
N LEU A 107 9.57 3.01 4.49
CA LEU A 107 10.82 2.56 3.85
C LEU A 107 12.01 2.51 4.82
N ASN A 108 12.13 3.51 5.70
CA ASN A 108 13.16 3.54 6.73
C ASN A 108 12.98 2.43 7.77
N LYS A 109 11.73 2.17 8.21
CA LYS A 109 11.41 1.08 9.13
C LYS A 109 11.72 -0.29 8.53
N ILE A 110 11.46 -0.49 7.23
CA ILE A 110 11.83 -1.72 6.52
C ILE A 110 13.32 -2.00 6.72
N GLY A 111 14.20 -0.99 6.60
CA GLY A 111 15.64 -1.12 6.81
C GLY A 111 16.05 -1.42 8.25
N LYS A 112 15.42 -0.76 9.22
CA LYS A 112 15.85 -0.77 10.63
C LYS A 112 15.26 -1.91 11.47
N ASP A 113 14.06 -2.38 11.17
CA ASP A 113 13.33 -3.32 12.03
C ASP A 113 13.88 -4.77 11.90
N PRO A 114 14.46 -5.38 12.94
CA PRO A 114 15.06 -6.72 12.86
C PRO A 114 14.06 -7.82 12.50
N ALA A 115 12.76 -7.64 12.75
CA ALA A 115 11.72 -8.60 12.39
C ALA A 115 11.38 -8.60 10.89
N VAL A 116 11.94 -7.66 10.11
CA VAL A 116 11.79 -7.62 8.66
C VAL A 116 12.84 -8.52 8.00
N PRO A 117 12.46 -9.51 7.17
CA PRO A 117 13.41 -10.41 6.52
C PRO A 117 14.45 -9.67 5.65
N LYS A 118 15.69 -10.20 5.60
CA LYS A 118 16.83 -9.62 4.86
C LYS A 118 16.51 -9.26 3.41
N LEU A 119 15.71 -10.08 2.72
CA LEU A 119 15.27 -9.83 1.35
C LEU A 119 14.66 -8.43 1.19
N TYR A 120 13.72 -8.05 2.06
CA TYR A 120 13.01 -6.77 2.01
C TYR A 120 13.89 -5.58 2.39
N LYS A 121 15.01 -5.80 3.09
CA LYS A 121 15.99 -4.74 3.39
C LYS A 121 16.58 -4.12 2.13
N LEU A 122 16.50 -4.81 0.98
CA LEU A 122 16.84 -4.23 -0.31
C LEU A 122 16.06 -2.93 -0.58
N PHE A 123 14.79 -2.83 -0.18
CA PHE A 123 13.99 -1.63 -0.43
C PHE A 123 14.57 -0.40 0.26
N TYR A 124 15.04 -0.57 1.50
CA TYR A 124 15.72 0.50 2.23
C TYR A 124 17.04 0.89 1.57
N ARG A 125 17.85 -0.09 1.13
CA ARG A 125 19.13 0.20 0.45
C ARG A 125 18.90 1.00 -0.83
N LEU A 126 17.96 0.58 -1.67
CA LEU A 126 17.58 1.30 -2.90
C LEU A 126 17.02 2.70 -2.61
N HIS A 127 16.24 2.85 -1.54
CA HIS A 127 15.77 4.17 -1.09
C HIS A 127 16.94 5.08 -0.70
N ARG A 128 17.91 4.57 0.06
CA ARG A 128 19.09 5.32 0.52
C ARG A 128 20.00 5.76 -0.61
N THR A 129 20.14 4.95 -1.66
CA THR A 129 20.91 5.31 -2.85
C THR A 129 20.14 6.21 -3.82
N GLY A 130 18.88 6.54 -3.53
CA GLY A 130 18.05 7.37 -4.39
C GLY A 130 17.63 6.67 -5.69
N TYR A 131 17.64 5.34 -5.75
CA TYR A 131 17.36 4.55 -6.96
C TYR A 131 16.03 4.90 -7.66
N TRP A 132 15.01 5.31 -6.91
CA TRP A 132 13.70 5.70 -7.45
C TRP A 132 13.50 7.21 -7.58
N LYS A 133 14.52 8.03 -7.34
CA LYS A 133 14.48 9.45 -7.70
C LYS A 133 14.60 9.52 -9.22
N LYS A 134 13.48 9.78 -9.89
CA LYS A 134 13.43 10.16 -11.30
C LYS A 134 13.08 11.63 -11.39
#